data_AF-A0A396KLN8-F1
#
_entry.id   AF-A0A396KLN8-F1
#
_cell.length_a   1.000
_cell.length_b   1.000
_cell.length_c   1.000
_cell.angle_alpha   90.00
_cell.angle_beta   90.00
_cell.angle_gamma   90.00
#
_symmetry.space_group_name_H-M   'P 1'
#
loop_
_entity.id
_entity.type
_entity.pdbx_description
1 polymer ?
#
loop_
_entity_poly.entity_id
_entity_poly.type
_entity_poly.pdbx_seq_one_letter_code
_entity_poly.pdbx_strand_id
1 'polypeptide(L)'
;MKKRHVYDLVILLAAGTIMMSACGKKPDAPADTTAPTQTESQTEASAEETTKPDETPSETQVPEDTESTKFYMLQGTVTKAEKDGSAFTLLADDGNEYTIALSDIRDVETEIEKNIQIAIACMKDASGDPEKAAYIVAFPEQEEWTISTDEGITTSNAMSTFMIQTSDGREIGFIKDNCPSDENALTSDSGDSVIVTYVTSDNANFPLEIRKGK
;
A
#
# COMPACT_ATOMS: atom_id res chain seq x y z
N MET A 1 30.65 10.84 18.62
CA MET A 1 30.77 9.40 19.02
C MET A 1 29.46 8.73 18.66
N LYS A 2 29.48 7.76 17.74
CA LYS A 2 28.30 7.19 17.09
C LYS A 2 27.91 5.89 17.81
N LYS A 3 26.69 5.80 18.34
CA LYS A 3 26.12 4.53 18.83
C LYS A 3 25.18 4.01 17.76
N ARG A 4 25.61 2.95 17.07
CA ARG A 4 24.79 2.19 16.12
C ARG A 4 24.15 1.06 16.93
N HIS A 5 22.82 1.03 16.98
CA HIS A 5 22.09 -0.15 17.45
C HIS A 5 21.64 -0.92 16.20
N VAL A 6 22.30 -2.06 15.98
CA VAL A 6 21.94 -3.05 14.97
C VAL A 6 20.83 -3.91 15.60
N TYR A 7 19.66 -3.95 14.97
CA TYR A 7 18.61 -4.90 15.33
C TYR A 7 18.81 -6.18 14.51
N ASP A 8 19.31 -7.21 15.20
CA ASP A 8 19.52 -8.56 14.69
C ASP A 8 18.16 -9.29 14.67
N LEU A 9 17.61 -9.54 13.48
CA LEU A 9 16.36 -10.28 13.28
C LEU A 9 16.67 -11.77 13.15
N VAL A 10 16.47 -12.53 14.24
CA VAL A 10 16.59 -13.99 14.24
C VAL A 10 15.23 -14.61 13.94
N ILE A 11 15.06 -15.17 12.74
CA ILE A 11 13.88 -15.96 12.35
C ILE A 11 14.11 -17.42 12.77
N LEU A 12 13.30 -17.90 13.72
CA LEU A 12 13.34 -19.28 14.22
C LEU A 12 12.37 -20.14 13.39
N LEU A 13 12.90 -20.83 12.39
CA LEU A 13 12.20 -21.86 11.61
C LEU A 13 12.10 -23.15 12.43
N ALA A 14 10.93 -23.42 13.01
CA ALA A 14 10.64 -24.72 13.62
C ALA A 14 10.02 -25.66 12.58
N ALA A 15 10.86 -26.49 11.96
CA ALA A 15 10.45 -27.71 11.28
C ALA A 15 10.34 -28.84 12.31
N GLY A 16 9.22 -29.58 12.31
CA GLY A 16 9.03 -30.74 13.18
C GLY A 16 7.91 -31.66 12.71
N THR A 17 8.24 -32.62 11.85
CA THR A 17 7.44 -33.81 11.52
C THR A 17 7.62 -34.88 12.59
N ILE A 18 6.54 -35.46 13.14
CA ILE A 18 6.60 -36.76 13.85
C ILE A 18 5.36 -37.63 13.59
N MET A 19 5.58 -38.63 12.73
CA MET A 19 5.25 -40.08 12.78
C MET A 19 3.94 -40.63 13.38
N MET A 20 3.31 -41.51 12.59
CA MET A 20 2.29 -42.50 12.96
C MET A 20 2.81 -43.52 13.98
N SER A 21 1.93 -44.01 14.86
CA SER A 21 2.11 -45.26 15.61
C SER A 21 0.76 -45.91 15.92
N ALA A 22 0.66 -47.20 15.56
CA ALA A 22 -0.48 -48.06 15.75
C ALA A 22 -0.35 -48.93 17.02
N CYS A 23 -1.45 -49.13 17.75
CA CYS A 23 -1.83 -50.27 18.61
C CYS A 23 -3.02 -49.79 19.47
N GLY A 24 -4.19 -50.40 19.60
CA GLY A 24 -4.60 -51.79 19.42
C GLY A 24 -5.36 -52.23 20.68
N LYS A 25 -6.71 -52.19 20.66
CA LYS A 25 -7.58 -53.03 21.52
C LYS A 25 -9.02 -53.09 20.98
N LYS A 26 -9.45 -54.30 20.61
CA LYS A 26 -10.83 -54.78 20.34
C LYS A 26 -11.47 -55.30 21.67
N PRO A 27 -12.75 -55.76 21.74
CA PRO A 27 -13.76 -56.00 20.69
C PRO A 27 -15.10 -55.25 20.98
N ASP A 28 -16.02 -55.07 20.02
CA ASP A 28 -17.06 -56.06 19.70
C ASP A 28 -17.50 -56.01 18.23
N ALA A 29 -17.70 -57.21 17.68
CA ALA A 29 -18.44 -57.56 16.47
C ALA A 29 -19.70 -58.35 16.94
N PRO A 30 -20.72 -58.71 16.12
CA PRO A 30 -20.68 -59.04 14.68
C PRO A 30 -21.84 -58.32 13.94
N ALA A 31 -22.20 -58.50 12.67
CA ALA A 31 -21.88 -59.29 11.48
C ALA A 31 -22.33 -58.38 10.30
N ASP A 32 -22.06 -58.53 9.01
CA ASP A 32 -21.97 -59.71 8.18
C ASP A 32 -21.34 -59.30 6.82
N THR A 33 -20.32 -60.05 6.41
CA THR A 33 -20.23 -60.72 5.10
C THR A 33 -20.64 -59.94 3.84
N THR A 34 -19.66 -59.46 3.06
CA THR A 34 -19.29 -60.02 1.73
C THR A 34 -18.24 -59.16 1.01
N ALA A 35 -17.13 -59.81 0.65
CA ALA A 35 -16.29 -59.54 -0.53
C ALA A 35 -16.01 -60.94 -1.15
N PRO A 36 -15.48 -61.10 -2.37
CA PRO A 36 -14.86 -60.09 -3.25
C PRO A 36 -15.29 -60.23 -4.72
N THR A 37 -14.80 -59.35 -5.60
CA THR A 37 -14.30 -59.74 -6.94
C THR A 37 -13.47 -58.61 -7.52
N GLN A 38 -12.21 -58.94 -7.84
CA GLN A 38 -11.31 -58.19 -8.70
C GLN A 38 -11.80 -58.26 -10.15
N THR A 39 -11.63 -57.20 -10.92
CA THR A 39 -11.35 -57.31 -12.36
C THR A 39 -10.42 -56.18 -12.75
N GLU A 40 -9.23 -56.55 -13.21
CA GLU A 40 -8.28 -55.69 -13.89
C GLU A 40 -8.75 -55.46 -15.35
N SER A 41 -8.67 -54.21 -15.81
CA SER A 41 -8.29 -53.93 -17.19
C SER A 41 -7.61 -52.57 -17.28
N GLN A 42 -6.34 -52.63 -17.67
CA GLN A 42 -5.56 -51.53 -18.22
C GLN A 42 -6.08 -51.19 -19.62
N THR A 43 -6.02 -49.91 -20.02
CA THR A 43 -5.42 -49.43 -21.27
C THR A 43 -5.31 -47.89 -21.23
N GLU A 44 -4.19 -47.41 -21.77
CA GLU A 44 -3.62 -46.06 -21.79
C GLU A 44 -4.27 -45.05 -22.76
N ALA A 45 -3.68 -43.84 -22.75
CA ALA A 45 -3.66 -42.74 -23.73
C ALA A 45 -4.73 -41.65 -23.51
N SER A 46 -4.34 -40.45 -23.06
CA SER A 46 -3.59 -39.38 -23.75
C SER A 46 -4.56 -38.33 -24.28
N ALA A 47 -4.59 -37.16 -23.62
CA ALA A 47 -4.71 -35.84 -24.24
C ALA A 47 -4.58 -34.77 -23.14
N GLU A 48 -3.44 -34.11 -23.18
CA GLU A 48 -3.15 -32.81 -22.59
C GLU A 48 -3.99 -31.76 -23.32
N GLU A 49 -4.89 -31.06 -22.63
CA GLU A 49 -5.44 -29.79 -23.11
C GLU A 49 -5.43 -28.76 -22.00
N THR A 50 -4.33 -28.01 -22.02
CA THR A 50 -4.14 -26.70 -21.41
C THR A 50 -5.29 -25.77 -21.77
N THR A 51 -6.07 -25.34 -20.78
CA THR A 51 -6.92 -24.15 -20.89
C THR A 51 -6.51 -23.16 -19.82
N LYS A 52 -5.71 -22.17 -20.25
CA LYS A 52 -5.49 -20.91 -19.54
C LYS A 52 -6.86 -20.25 -19.24
N PRO A 53 -7.10 -19.70 -18.05
CA PRO A 53 -8.03 -18.60 -17.90
C PRO A 53 -7.42 -17.38 -18.58
N ASP A 54 -8.14 -16.87 -19.58
CA ASP A 54 -7.88 -15.61 -20.26
C ASP A 54 -8.18 -14.49 -19.25
N GLU A 55 -7.14 -13.92 -18.64
CA GLU A 55 -7.23 -12.71 -17.83
C GLU A 55 -7.55 -11.55 -18.76
N THR A 56 -8.84 -11.27 -18.94
CA THR A 56 -9.28 -9.96 -19.40
C THR A 56 -9.14 -9.02 -18.20
N PRO A 57 -8.25 -8.02 -18.21
CA PRO A 57 -8.30 -6.98 -17.20
C PRO A 57 -9.58 -6.18 -17.48
N SER A 58 -10.57 -6.30 -16.59
CA SER A 58 -11.60 -5.30 -16.44
C SER A 58 -10.90 -4.02 -15.97
N GLU A 59 -10.47 -3.18 -16.90
CA GLU A 59 -10.27 -1.76 -16.63
C GLU A 59 -11.64 -1.17 -16.31
N THR A 60 -12.01 -1.22 -15.04
CA THR A 60 -13.00 -0.30 -14.48
C THR A 60 -12.37 1.08 -14.56
N GLN A 61 -12.63 1.80 -15.67
CA GLN A 61 -12.34 3.22 -15.75
C GLN A 61 -13.16 3.93 -14.68
N VAL A 62 -12.49 4.24 -13.57
CA VAL A 62 -12.95 5.22 -12.59
C VAL A 62 -13.13 6.53 -13.36
N PRO A 63 -14.28 7.21 -13.25
CA PRO A 63 -14.47 8.47 -13.96
C PRO A 63 -13.35 9.43 -13.58
N GLU A 64 -12.70 10.06 -14.58
CA GLU A 64 -11.81 11.21 -14.38
C GLU A 64 -12.62 12.31 -13.70
N ASP A 65 -12.68 12.26 -12.38
CA ASP A 65 -13.28 13.30 -11.58
C ASP A 65 -12.31 14.48 -11.58
N THR A 66 -12.85 15.67 -11.84
CA THR A 66 -12.15 16.96 -11.85
C THR A 66 -11.23 17.22 -10.64
N GLU A 67 -11.37 16.44 -9.56
CA GLU A 67 -10.54 16.46 -8.35
C GLU A 67 -9.14 15.83 -8.51
N SER A 68 -8.94 14.92 -9.48
CA SER A 68 -7.62 14.32 -9.78
C SER A 68 -6.61 15.35 -10.29
N THR A 69 -7.06 16.53 -10.70
CA THR A 69 -6.19 17.61 -11.16
C THR A 69 -5.56 18.44 -10.04
N LYS A 70 -6.07 18.34 -8.79
CA LYS A 70 -5.59 19.13 -7.64
C LYS A 70 -4.23 18.64 -7.14
N PHE A 71 -3.99 17.34 -7.19
CA PHE A 71 -2.76 16.71 -6.70
C PHE A 71 -1.90 16.24 -7.86
N TYR A 72 -0.58 16.22 -7.66
CA TYR A 72 0.36 15.69 -8.64
C TYR A 72 1.64 15.22 -7.95
N MET A 73 2.44 14.42 -8.65
CA MET A 73 3.75 13.98 -8.20
C MET A 73 4.83 14.82 -8.89
N LEU A 74 5.69 15.44 -8.09
CA LEU A 74 6.91 16.08 -8.56
C LEU A 74 8.08 15.11 -8.37
N GLN A 75 8.47 14.44 -9.46
CA GLN A 75 9.58 13.49 -9.49
C GLN A 75 10.86 14.17 -9.97
N GLY A 76 12.00 13.70 -9.48
CA GLY A 76 13.29 14.19 -9.94
C GLY A 76 14.49 13.66 -9.17
N THR A 77 15.67 14.17 -9.55
CA THR A 77 16.93 13.87 -8.89
C THR A 77 17.42 15.03 -8.03
N VAL A 78 17.80 14.76 -6.79
CA VAL A 78 18.39 15.75 -5.89
C VAL A 78 19.80 16.10 -6.37
N THR A 79 20.02 17.32 -6.85
CA THR A 79 21.32 17.76 -7.40
C THR A 79 22.21 18.44 -6.36
N LYS A 80 21.59 19.00 -5.31
CA LYS A 80 22.26 19.65 -4.18
C LYS A 80 21.46 19.41 -2.90
N ALA A 81 22.15 19.24 -1.79
CA ALA A 81 21.57 19.22 -0.45
C ALA A 81 22.43 20.12 0.44
N GLU A 82 21.78 21.00 1.22
CA GLU A 82 22.48 21.86 2.17
C GLU A 82 23.09 21.03 3.30
N LYS A 83 24.24 21.49 3.83
CA LYS A 83 25.01 20.71 4.83
C LYS A 83 24.27 20.52 6.15
N ASP A 84 23.38 21.43 6.49
CA ASP A 84 22.53 21.39 7.67
C ASP A 84 21.22 20.62 7.43
N GLY A 85 20.97 20.17 6.20
CA GLY A 85 19.73 19.51 5.80
C GLY A 85 18.54 20.46 5.70
N SER A 86 18.72 21.78 5.74
CA SER A 86 17.59 22.71 5.73
C SER A 86 16.84 22.78 4.42
N ALA A 87 17.54 22.58 3.29
CA ALA A 87 16.98 22.66 1.95
C ALA A 87 17.77 21.80 0.96
N PHE A 88 17.17 21.56 -0.19
CA PHE A 88 17.77 20.83 -1.30
C PHE A 88 17.30 21.39 -2.65
N THR A 89 18.03 21.04 -3.71
CA THR A 89 17.64 21.34 -5.09
C THR A 89 17.25 20.04 -5.79
N LEU A 90 16.03 20.00 -6.31
CA LEU A 90 15.50 18.92 -7.14
C LEU A 90 15.57 19.35 -8.61
N LEU A 91 16.28 18.58 -9.45
CA LEU A 91 16.09 18.66 -10.88
C LEU A 91 14.93 17.72 -11.21
N ALA A 92 13.77 18.30 -11.50
CA ALA A 92 12.56 17.54 -11.77
C ALA A 92 12.56 17.00 -13.21
N ASP A 93 11.73 16.00 -13.45
CA ASP A 93 11.63 15.32 -14.75
C ASP A 93 11.01 16.20 -15.84
N ASP A 94 10.35 17.29 -15.46
CA ASP A 94 9.90 18.35 -16.36
C ASP A 94 11.05 19.25 -16.87
N GLY A 95 12.26 19.04 -16.35
CA GLY A 95 13.48 19.78 -16.70
C GLY A 95 13.73 21.03 -15.87
N ASN A 96 12.85 21.38 -14.93
CA ASN A 96 13.00 22.55 -14.07
C ASN A 96 13.78 22.20 -12.79
N GLU A 97 14.46 23.21 -12.23
CA GLU A 97 15.11 23.10 -10.92
C GLU A 97 14.25 23.75 -9.84
N TYR A 98 13.96 23.01 -8.77
CA TYR A 98 13.21 23.47 -7.61
C TYR A 98 14.13 23.50 -6.39
N THR A 99 14.19 24.64 -5.70
CA THR A 99 14.83 24.72 -4.38
C THR A 99 13.76 24.64 -3.31
N ILE A 100 13.80 23.58 -2.51
CA ILE A 100 12.75 23.23 -1.55
C ILE A 100 13.38 23.18 -0.15
N ALA A 101 12.80 23.92 0.80
CA ALA A 101 13.17 23.78 2.19
C ALA A 101 12.48 22.55 2.79
N LEU A 102 13.18 21.76 3.62
CA LEU A 102 12.56 20.63 4.30
C LEU A 102 11.39 21.07 5.21
N SER A 103 11.42 22.30 5.72
CA SER A 103 10.32 22.88 6.51
C SER A 103 9.05 23.12 5.71
N ASP A 104 9.13 23.16 4.39
CA ASP A 104 7.98 23.38 3.50
C ASP A 104 7.27 22.06 3.16
N ILE A 105 7.92 20.92 3.44
CA ILE A 105 7.35 19.58 3.27
C ILE A 105 6.74 19.14 4.59
N ARG A 106 5.47 18.70 4.55
CA ARG A 106 4.78 18.28 5.77
C ARG A 106 5.34 16.98 6.32
N ASP A 107 5.65 16.04 5.45
CA ASP A 107 6.18 14.74 5.85
C ASP A 107 7.28 14.23 4.91
N VAL A 108 8.20 13.43 5.42
CA VAL A 108 9.38 12.99 4.67
C VAL A 108 9.67 11.52 5.01
N GLU A 109 9.38 10.63 4.06
CA GLU A 109 9.53 9.18 4.17
C GLU A 109 10.91 8.67 3.72
N THR A 110 11.82 9.57 3.33
CA THR A 110 13.16 9.22 2.85
C THR A 110 14.23 10.21 3.27
N GLU A 111 15.47 9.75 3.42
CA GLU A 111 16.61 10.64 3.64
C GLU A 111 16.92 11.42 2.35
N ILE A 112 16.92 12.75 2.43
CA ILE A 112 17.19 13.61 1.27
C ILE A 112 18.70 13.84 1.11
N GLU A 113 19.31 13.12 0.18
CA GLU A 113 20.74 13.18 -0.12
C GLU A 113 21.01 13.53 -1.58
N LYS A 114 22.23 13.99 -1.88
CA LYS A 114 22.62 14.31 -3.26
C LYS A 114 22.70 13.03 -4.13
N ASN A 115 22.19 13.13 -5.36
CA ASN A 115 22.14 12.10 -6.40
C ASN A 115 21.19 10.94 -6.11
N ILE A 116 20.18 11.15 -5.27
CA ILE A 116 19.06 10.21 -5.14
C ILE A 116 17.87 10.72 -5.96
N GLN A 117 17.06 9.79 -6.44
CA GLN A 117 15.76 10.10 -7.01
C GLN A 117 14.71 10.07 -5.90
N ILE A 118 13.78 11.03 -5.96
CA ILE A 118 12.65 11.13 -5.04
C ILE A 118 11.41 11.55 -5.82
N ALA A 119 10.26 11.33 -5.19
CA ALA A 119 9.00 11.91 -5.61
C ALA A 119 8.37 12.69 -4.46
N ILE A 120 7.76 13.83 -4.77
CA ILE A 120 7.05 14.65 -3.80
C ILE A 120 5.59 14.74 -4.21
N ALA A 121 4.68 14.33 -3.33
CA ALA A 121 3.26 14.56 -3.53
C ALA A 121 2.93 16.03 -3.23
N CYS A 122 2.38 16.72 -4.23
CA CYS A 122 2.12 18.14 -4.21
C CYS A 122 0.62 18.41 -4.35
N MET A 123 0.14 19.44 -3.65
CA MET A 123 -1.18 20.03 -3.88
C MET A 123 -1.00 21.35 -4.64
N LYS A 124 -1.65 21.48 -5.79
CA LYS A 124 -1.71 22.74 -6.52
C LYS A 124 -2.42 23.79 -5.66
N ASP A 125 -1.90 25.01 -5.70
CA ASP A 125 -2.63 26.12 -5.12
C ASP A 125 -3.86 26.47 -5.99
N ALA A 126 -4.71 27.38 -5.50
CA ALA A 126 -5.89 27.82 -6.24
C ALA A 126 -5.55 28.50 -7.59
N SER A 127 -4.29 28.89 -7.82
CA SER A 127 -3.82 29.49 -9.07
C SER A 127 -3.26 28.48 -10.07
N GLY A 128 -2.99 27.24 -9.64
CA GLY A 128 -2.34 26.21 -10.43
C GLY A 128 -0.84 26.45 -10.63
N ASP A 129 -0.24 27.39 -9.90
CA ASP A 129 1.17 27.74 -10.01
C ASP A 129 2.03 26.71 -9.25
N PRO A 130 2.93 25.98 -9.94
CA PRO A 130 3.76 24.97 -9.29
C PRO A 130 4.69 25.55 -8.22
N GLU A 131 5.11 26.82 -8.33
CA GLU A 131 5.96 27.46 -7.31
C GLU A 131 5.19 27.78 -6.01
N LYS A 132 3.86 27.82 -6.06
CA LYS A 132 2.99 28.04 -4.89
C LYS A 132 2.36 26.75 -4.37
N ALA A 133 2.71 25.61 -4.95
CA ALA A 133 2.19 24.33 -4.52
C ALA A 133 2.59 24.03 -3.06
N ALA A 134 1.71 23.33 -2.34
CA ALA A 134 2.05 22.80 -1.03
C ALA A 134 2.68 21.41 -1.19
N TYR A 135 3.87 21.22 -0.60
CA TYR A 135 4.53 19.92 -0.55
C TYR A 135 3.99 19.12 0.63
N ILE A 136 3.37 17.97 0.35
CA ILE A 136 2.73 17.15 1.38
C ILE A 136 3.71 16.13 1.90
N VAL A 137 4.18 15.22 1.05
CA VAL A 137 5.03 14.11 1.48
C VAL A 137 6.08 13.79 0.43
N ALA A 138 7.32 13.56 0.87
CA ALA A 138 8.43 13.14 0.01
C ALA A 138 8.74 11.65 0.21
N PHE A 139 8.90 10.93 -0.88
CA PHE A 139 9.11 9.48 -0.91
C PHE A 139 10.41 9.11 -1.63
N PRO A 140 11.00 7.92 -1.33
CA PRO A 140 12.03 7.35 -2.20
C PRO A 140 11.43 6.99 -3.57
N GLU A 141 12.25 6.95 -4.61
CA GLU A 141 11.80 6.58 -5.96
C GLU A 141 11.20 5.16 -6.04
N GLN A 142 10.13 5.00 -6.80
CA GLN A 142 9.51 3.72 -7.16
C GLN A 142 9.07 3.75 -8.63
N GLU A 143 8.72 2.59 -9.21
CA GLU A 143 8.46 2.48 -10.66
C GLU A 143 7.28 3.34 -11.15
N GLU A 144 6.18 3.34 -10.41
CA GLU A 144 4.98 4.09 -10.76
C GLU A 144 4.34 4.74 -9.53
N TRP A 145 3.95 6.00 -9.66
CA TRP A 145 3.18 6.70 -8.64
C TRP A 145 1.72 6.80 -9.04
N THR A 146 0.84 6.37 -8.15
CA THR A 146 -0.61 6.51 -8.34
C THR A 146 -1.19 7.33 -7.21
N ILE A 147 -1.89 8.41 -7.58
CA ILE A 147 -2.77 9.15 -6.68
C ILE A 147 -4.18 8.59 -6.88
N SER A 148 -4.77 8.07 -5.81
CA SER A 148 -6.11 7.49 -5.81
C SER A 148 -7.03 8.27 -4.89
N THR A 149 -8.34 8.18 -5.15
CA THR A 149 -9.37 8.72 -4.27
C THR A 149 -10.40 7.63 -4.01
N ASP A 150 -10.66 7.36 -2.73
CA ASP A 150 -11.68 6.41 -2.30
C ASP A 150 -12.61 7.04 -1.26
N GLU A 151 -13.90 6.70 -1.34
CA GLU A 151 -14.90 7.02 -0.32
C GLU A 151 -15.21 5.76 0.50
N GLY A 152 -15.28 5.91 1.82
CA GLY A 152 -15.57 4.79 2.71
C GLY A 152 -15.98 5.24 4.11
N ILE A 153 -16.36 4.24 4.91
CA ILE A 153 -16.69 4.42 6.32
C ILE A 153 -15.50 3.99 7.16
N THR A 154 -15.09 4.80 8.13
CA THR A 154 -13.98 4.44 9.02
C THR A 154 -14.30 3.19 9.83
N THR A 155 -13.44 2.18 9.78
CA THR A 155 -13.57 0.96 10.61
C THR A 155 -12.71 1.05 11.87
N SER A 156 -11.63 1.83 11.82
CA SER A 156 -10.82 2.20 12.97
C SER A 156 -10.10 3.53 12.74
N ASN A 157 -9.89 4.29 13.81
CA ASN A 157 -9.17 5.55 13.82
C ASN A 157 -8.31 5.62 15.09
N ALA A 158 -7.00 5.71 14.93
CA ALA A 158 -6.00 5.80 15.99
C ALA A 158 -5.19 7.10 15.82
N MET A 159 -4.18 7.39 16.65
CA MET A 159 -3.44 8.66 16.54
C MET A 159 -2.73 8.82 15.18
N SER A 160 -1.99 7.80 14.72
CA SER A 160 -1.18 7.86 13.50
C SER A 160 -1.75 7.07 12.32
N THR A 161 -2.82 6.31 12.51
CA THR A 161 -3.40 5.48 11.44
C THR A 161 -4.91 5.49 11.48
N PHE A 162 -5.53 5.15 10.36
CA PHE A 162 -6.96 4.85 10.27
C PHE A 162 -7.22 3.87 9.13
N MET A 163 -8.37 3.23 9.18
CA MET A 163 -8.82 2.28 8.18
C MET A 163 -10.21 2.71 7.69
N ILE A 164 -10.51 2.52 6.41
CA ILE A 164 -11.85 2.66 5.85
C ILE A 164 -12.28 1.36 5.20
N GLN A 165 -13.58 1.09 5.23
CA GLN A 165 -14.21 0.12 4.35
C GLN A 165 -14.96 0.88 3.26
N THR A 166 -14.59 0.63 2.01
CA THR A 166 -15.25 1.21 0.84
C THR A 166 -16.54 0.44 0.52
N SER A 167 -17.39 1.03 -0.33
CA SER A 167 -18.70 0.44 -0.67
C SER A 167 -18.63 -0.92 -1.38
N ASP A 168 -17.49 -1.22 -2.03
CA ASP A 168 -17.23 -2.51 -2.68
C ASP A 168 -16.72 -3.59 -1.71
N GLY A 169 -16.52 -3.24 -0.44
CA GLY A 169 -16.07 -4.14 0.62
C GLY A 169 -14.55 -4.19 0.82
N ARG A 170 -13.74 -3.45 0.04
CA ARG A 170 -12.30 -3.32 0.30
C ARG A 170 -12.05 -2.55 1.59
N GLU A 171 -11.16 -3.08 2.42
CA GLU A 171 -10.61 -2.37 3.57
C GLU A 171 -9.26 -1.76 3.21
N ILE A 172 -9.09 -0.45 3.44
CA ILE A 172 -7.89 0.30 3.08
C ILE A 172 -7.35 0.98 4.33
N GLY A 173 -6.05 0.81 4.59
CA GLY A 173 -5.35 1.41 5.72
C GLY A 173 -4.43 2.55 5.32
N PHE A 174 -4.38 3.58 6.17
CA PHE A 174 -3.65 4.82 5.93
C PHE A 174 -2.80 5.23 7.13
N ILE A 175 -1.66 5.88 6.84
CA ILE A 175 -0.78 6.53 7.83
C ILE A 175 -1.07 8.03 7.81
N LYS A 176 -1.58 8.60 8.90
CA LYS A 176 -2.11 9.98 8.96
C LYS A 176 -1.05 11.08 9.06
N ASP A 177 0.22 10.72 9.18
CA ASP A 177 1.25 11.62 9.67
C ASP A 177 1.26 12.94 8.87
N ASN A 178 1.03 14.02 9.62
CA ASN A 178 0.90 15.42 9.16
C ASN A 178 -0.04 15.69 7.95
N CYS A 179 -0.97 14.78 7.67
CA CYS A 179 -1.93 14.91 6.57
C CYS A 179 -2.93 16.05 6.81
N PRO A 180 -3.21 16.90 5.81
CA PRO A 180 -4.35 17.81 5.86
C PRO A 180 -5.67 17.04 6.01
N SER A 181 -6.50 17.44 6.97
CA SER A 181 -7.84 16.87 7.18
C SER A 181 -8.85 17.98 7.45
N ASP A 182 -10.07 17.81 6.96
CA ASP A 182 -11.20 18.64 7.38
C ASP A 182 -11.41 18.47 8.90
N GLU A 183 -11.82 19.55 9.58
CA GLU A 183 -11.99 19.60 11.04
C GLU A 183 -12.94 18.52 11.60
N ASN A 184 -13.81 17.94 10.76
CA ASN A 184 -14.82 16.97 11.16
C ASN A 184 -14.81 15.68 10.33
N ALA A 185 -13.71 15.34 9.67
CA ALA A 185 -13.62 14.11 8.88
C ALA A 185 -13.37 12.86 9.74
N LEU A 186 -12.54 12.96 10.79
CA LEU A 186 -12.16 11.84 11.66
C LEU A 186 -12.47 12.15 13.14
N THR A 187 -13.76 12.20 13.48
CA THR A 187 -14.23 12.63 14.81
C THR A 187 -14.39 11.49 15.81
N SER A 188 -14.59 10.27 15.31
CA SER A 188 -14.87 9.08 16.08
C SER A 188 -13.83 7.99 15.84
N ASP A 189 -13.79 6.98 16.71
CA ASP A 189 -12.92 5.82 16.53
C ASP A 189 -13.33 4.97 15.30
N SER A 190 -14.60 5.06 14.87
CA SER A 190 -15.14 4.42 13.66
C SER A 190 -16.50 5.03 13.29
N GLY A 191 -17.00 4.76 12.09
CA GLY A 191 -18.32 5.14 11.61
C GLY A 191 -18.40 6.49 10.89
N ASP A 192 -17.29 7.22 10.77
CA ASP A 192 -17.23 8.46 10.01
C ASP A 192 -17.19 8.16 8.51
N SER A 193 -18.06 8.81 7.73
CA SER A 193 -18.01 8.82 6.28
C SER A 193 -16.89 9.76 5.82
N VAL A 194 -15.94 9.27 5.03
CA VAL A 194 -14.77 10.03 4.58
C VAL A 194 -14.46 9.80 3.11
N ILE A 195 -13.91 10.82 2.48
CA ILE A 195 -13.29 10.74 1.15
C ILE A 195 -11.80 10.99 1.34
N VAL A 196 -10.98 10.03 0.93
CA VAL A 196 -9.53 10.07 1.11
C VAL A 196 -8.86 10.11 -0.25
N THR A 197 -8.08 11.17 -0.50
CA THR A 197 -7.14 11.19 -1.63
C THR A 197 -5.76 10.83 -1.09
N TYR A 198 -5.07 9.87 -1.70
CA TYR A 198 -3.85 9.29 -1.17
C TYR A 198 -2.87 8.85 -2.26
N VAL A 199 -1.60 8.68 -1.87
CA VAL A 199 -0.57 8.01 -2.66
C VAL A 199 -0.31 6.63 -2.08
N THR A 200 -0.23 5.63 -2.94
CA THR A 200 0.25 4.30 -2.55
C THR A 200 1.75 4.23 -2.79
N SER A 201 2.49 3.93 -1.73
CA SER A 201 3.90 3.53 -1.79
C SER A 201 4.02 2.09 -1.29
N ASP A 202 5.05 1.35 -1.70
CA ASP A 202 5.24 -0.12 -1.62
C ASP A 202 4.59 -0.88 -0.45
N ASN A 203 4.43 -0.27 0.73
CA ASN A 203 3.86 -0.93 1.91
C ASN A 203 2.76 -0.16 2.63
N ALA A 204 2.38 1.04 2.19
CA ALA A 204 1.44 1.90 2.90
C ALA A 204 0.72 2.90 1.99
N ASN A 205 -0.45 3.33 2.43
CA ASN A 205 -1.15 4.45 1.81
C ASN A 205 -0.97 5.71 2.65
N PHE A 206 -0.58 6.78 1.98
CA PHE A 206 -0.34 8.08 2.58
C PHE A 206 -1.42 9.04 2.11
N PRO A 207 -2.35 9.43 2.99
CA PRO A 207 -3.39 10.39 2.66
C PRO A 207 -2.75 11.74 2.38
N LEU A 208 -3.15 12.34 1.26
CA LEU A 208 -2.84 13.70 0.87
C LEU A 208 -3.91 14.67 1.35
N GLU A 209 -5.14 14.20 1.49
CA GLU A 209 -6.27 14.96 2.02
C GLU A 209 -7.36 14.00 2.52
N ILE A 210 -7.92 14.33 3.67
CA ILE A 210 -9.06 13.61 4.26
C ILE A 210 -10.23 14.58 4.38
N ARG A 211 -11.29 14.32 3.61
CA ARG A 211 -12.52 15.12 3.62
C ARG A 211 -13.65 14.36 4.26
N LYS A 212 -14.62 15.11 4.77
CA LYS A 212 -15.87 14.53 5.23
C LYS A 212 -16.69 13.99 4.05
N GLY A 213 -17.01 12.71 4.09
CA GLY A 213 -17.93 12.05 3.17
C GLY A 213 -19.39 12.41 3.45
N LYS A 214 -20.29 11.98 2.58
CA LYS A 214 -21.72 12.29 2.69
C LYS A 214 -22.44 11.39 3.69
#